data_AF-A0A364XUS0-F1
#
_entry.id   AF-A0A364XUS0-F1
#
_cell.length_a   1.000
_cell.length_b   1.000
_cell.length_c   1.000
_cell.angle_alpha   90.00
_cell.angle_beta   90.00
_cell.angle_gamma   90.00
#
_symmetry.space_group_name_H-M   'P 1'
#
loop_
_entity.id
_entity.type
_entity.pdbx_description
1 polymer ?
#
loop_
_entity_poly.entity_id
_entity_poly.type
_entity_poly.pdbx_seq_one_letter_code
_entity_poly.pdbx_strand_id
1 'polypeptide(L)'
;MIAARRYHAVATICLMMMGSCLIHAQDLNNQTNIFIGSDVTVHFDGSIRNGGFIQHQGALSFTGDWSNSNIYQGTGTVFVVGDRAQSITNNRQSIYRLIINGTGNKSIAGRIAISSSLQLLSGIVVTTSVDTLLLSSAATVSDGSAISYVDGPLFSEGVGYKFFPIGKNGNYNPVELNDVSGINPVFSMEAFVNTPDIQAPSRTTFFRDVYWKRTLVSGTYGGSPATVYFDIPDRYTDSHVVTLLQSDALDARFTMLADVSITEGNLNDAIATDDQVTANYVVVGSSIPIGGVEGEFFFSNSLSPKASLEGNRSIKIFGNQLEPGDFLFQVYNRWGLLVFESTSLQDMIDSGWNGTMQGGDYIPAGAYPYVFKATKKNGERIERKGVITIVY
;
A
#
# COMPACT_ATOMS: atom_id res chain seq x y z
N MET A 1 32.41 -70.11 -22.82
CA MET A 1 32.51 -68.64 -22.68
C MET A 1 31.56 -68.03 -23.71
N ILE A 2 30.34 -67.70 -23.30
CA ILE A 2 29.28 -67.18 -24.20
C ILE A 2 29.31 -65.66 -24.08
N ALA A 3 29.65 -64.96 -25.16
CA ALA A 3 29.69 -63.51 -25.22
C ALA A 3 28.26 -62.96 -25.41
N ALA A 4 27.75 -62.26 -24.41
CA ALA A 4 26.47 -61.55 -24.49
C ALA A 4 26.68 -60.21 -25.20
N ARG A 5 26.15 -60.07 -26.44
CA ARG A 5 26.01 -58.78 -27.11
C ARG A 5 24.80 -58.03 -26.52
N ARG A 6 25.05 -56.87 -25.90
CA ARG A 6 24.00 -55.91 -25.51
C ARG A 6 23.59 -55.10 -26.75
N TYR A 7 22.35 -55.28 -27.21
CA TYR A 7 21.74 -54.38 -28.19
C TYR A 7 21.20 -53.16 -27.44
N HIS A 8 21.71 -51.97 -27.77
CA HIS A 8 21.09 -50.71 -27.38
C HIS A 8 20.04 -50.38 -28.45
N ALA A 9 18.77 -50.52 -28.11
CA ALA A 9 17.68 -50.04 -28.94
C ALA A 9 17.60 -48.51 -28.79
N VAL A 10 18.11 -47.78 -29.78
CA VAL A 10 17.82 -46.35 -29.94
C VAL A 10 16.45 -46.26 -30.61
N ALA A 11 15.42 -45.93 -29.83
CA ALA A 11 14.10 -45.62 -30.37
C ALA A 11 14.08 -44.16 -30.84
N THR A 12 14.36 -43.94 -32.12
CA THR A 12 14.04 -42.67 -32.79
C THR A 12 12.55 -42.68 -33.12
N ILE A 13 11.74 -41.93 -32.36
CA ILE A 13 10.34 -41.71 -32.73
C ILE A 13 10.31 -40.67 -33.85
N CYS A 14 10.16 -41.15 -35.09
CA CYS A 14 9.81 -40.32 -36.24
C CYS A 14 8.28 -40.33 -36.38
N LEU A 15 7.63 -39.23 -36.06
CA LEU A 15 6.18 -39.08 -36.17
C LEU A 15 5.82 -38.71 -37.62
N MET A 16 5.53 -39.71 -38.47
CA MET A 16 4.82 -39.47 -39.74
C MET A 16 3.32 -39.52 -39.48
N MET A 17 2.66 -38.37 -39.42
CA MET A 17 1.20 -38.31 -39.42
C MET A 17 0.69 -38.36 -40.87
N MET A 18 0.09 -39.49 -41.27
CA MET A 18 -0.90 -39.52 -42.34
C MET A 18 -2.27 -39.82 -41.70
N GLY A 19 -3.19 -38.86 -41.78
CA GLY A 19 -4.57 -38.97 -41.29
C GLY A 19 -4.86 -38.06 -40.11
N SER A 20 -5.88 -37.22 -40.25
CA SER A 20 -6.36 -36.29 -39.23
C SER A 20 -7.01 -37.05 -38.07
N CYS A 21 -6.20 -37.38 -37.07
CA CYS A 21 -6.66 -37.72 -35.72
C CYS A 21 -6.36 -36.51 -34.84
N LEU A 22 -7.38 -35.89 -34.24
CA LEU A 22 -7.21 -34.91 -33.17
C LEU A 22 -6.75 -35.67 -31.93
N ILE A 23 -5.44 -35.79 -31.76
CA ILE A 23 -4.83 -36.33 -30.54
C ILE A 23 -4.63 -35.15 -29.58
N HIS A 24 -5.56 -34.96 -28.64
CA HIS A 24 -5.31 -34.11 -27.47
C HIS A 24 -4.31 -34.84 -26.57
N ALA A 25 -3.01 -34.56 -26.73
CA ALA A 25 -2.09 -34.81 -25.63
C ALA A 25 -2.43 -33.80 -24.52
N GLN A 26 -3.25 -34.21 -23.55
CA GLN A 26 -3.68 -33.34 -22.46
C GLN A 26 -2.56 -33.14 -21.43
N ASP A 27 -1.88 -34.22 -21.04
CA ASP A 27 -0.79 -34.14 -20.07
C ASP A 27 0.58 -34.44 -20.70
N LEU A 28 1.61 -33.72 -20.26
CA LEU A 28 3.01 -34.10 -20.44
C LEU A 28 3.48 -34.94 -19.25
N ASN A 29 3.95 -36.16 -19.49
CA ASN A 29 4.64 -36.97 -18.48
C ASN A 29 6.09 -37.24 -18.93
N ASN A 30 7.04 -36.41 -18.49
CA ASN A 30 8.44 -36.53 -18.87
C ASN A 30 9.22 -37.42 -17.89
N GLN A 31 9.93 -38.42 -18.41
CA GLN A 31 10.89 -39.26 -17.69
C GLN A 31 12.28 -39.26 -18.35
N THR A 32 12.49 -38.42 -19.38
CA THR A 32 13.71 -38.34 -20.18
C THR A 32 14.18 -36.88 -20.31
N ASN A 33 14.80 -36.50 -21.43
CA ASN A 33 15.27 -35.15 -21.68
C ASN A 33 14.35 -34.45 -22.69
N ILE A 34 13.86 -33.27 -22.32
CA ILE A 34 13.13 -32.36 -23.21
C ILE A 34 13.96 -31.10 -23.40
N PHE A 35 14.11 -30.69 -24.66
CA PHE A 35 14.78 -29.45 -25.04
C PHE A 35 13.79 -28.56 -25.79
N ILE A 36 13.51 -27.38 -25.24
CA ILE A 36 12.69 -26.35 -25.86
C ILE A 36 13.64 -25.21 -26.25
N GLY A 37 13.99 -25.12 -27.54
CA GLY A 37 14.88 -24.08 -28.07
C GLY A 37 14.27 -22.69 -28.02
N SER A 38 15.09 -21.64 -28.21
CA SER A 38 14.68 -20.23 -28.09
C SER A 38 13.50 -19.83 -28.98
N ASP A 39 13.40 -20.41 -30.17
CA ASP A 39 12.35 -20.09 -31.15
C ASP A 39 11.18 -21.08 -31.12
N VAL A 40 11.14 -21.95 -30.10
CA VAL A 40 10.10 -22.97 -29.96
C VAL A 40 9.02 -22.47 -29.00
N THR A 41 7.77 -22.52 -29.46
CA THR A 41 6.60 -22.37 -28.60
C THR A 41 5.93 -23.72 -28.41
N VAL A 42 5.71 -24.10 -27.15
CA VAL A 42 5.03 -25.34 -26.77
C VAL A 42 3.81 -24.99 -25.93
N HIS A 43 2.69 -25.64 -26.24
CA HIS A 43 1.45 -25.54 -25.49
C HIS A 43 0.97 -26.93 -25.08
N PHE A 44 0.60 -27.07 -23.81
CA PHE A 44 -0.03 -28.27 -23.27
C PHE A 44 -1.43 -27.92 -22.75
N ASP A 45 -2.46 -28.55 -23.32
CA ASP A 45 -3.83 -28.41 -22.82
C ASP A 45 -4.08 -29.38 -21.66
N GLY A 46 -3.30 -29.20 -20.59
CA GLY A 46 -3.38 -29.95 -19.34
C GLY A 46 -2.08 -29.87 -18.56
N SER A 47 -1.79 -30.91 -17.78
CA SER A 47 -0.76 -30.88 -16.73
C SER A 47 0.62 -31.25 -17.25
N ILE A 48 1.66 -30.67 -16.66
CA ILE A 48 3.06 -31.04 -16.89
C ILE A 48 3.60 -31.76 -15.64
N ARG A 49 4.00 -33.01 -15.81
CA ARG A 49 4.71 -33.82 -14.81
C ARG A 49 6.11 -34.13 -15.31
N ASN A 50 7.12 -33.53 -14.67
CA ASN A 50 8.53 -33.73 -15.00
C ASN A 50 9.25 -34.55 -13.92
N GLY A 51 9.53 -35.81 -14.23
CA GLY A 51 10.47 -36.67 -13.51
C GLY A 51 11.86 -36.75 -14.15
N GLY A 52 12.04 -36.16 -15.34
CA GLY A 52 13.28 -36.15 -16.10
C GLY A 52 14.01 -34.80 -16.09
N PHE A 53 14.55 -34.41 -17.23
CA PHE A 53 15.28 -33.16 -17.44
C PHE A 53 14.56 -32.28 -18.47
N ILE A 54 14.38 -31.00 -18.17
CA ILE A 54 13.88 -29.97 -19.09
C ILE A 54 14.91 -28.86 -19.22
N GLN A 55 15.39 -28.63 -20.44
CA GLN A 55 16.09 -27.40 -20.85
C GLN A 55 15.11 -26.51 -21.62
N HIS A 56 14.79 -25.34 -21.08
CA HIS A 56 13.76 -24.46 -21.62
C HIS A 56 14.31 -23.06 -21.93
N GLN A 57 14.38 -22.73 -23.22
CA GLN A 57 14.84 -21.43 -23.74
C GLN A 57 13.76 -20.67 -24.51
N GLY A 58 12.70 -21.35 -24.95
CA GLY A 58 11.59 -20.77 -25.73
C GLY A 58 10.40 -20.31 -24.89
N ALA A 59 9.19 -20.64 -25.35
CA ALA A 59 7.93 -20.37 -24.67
C ALA A 59 7.20 -21.68 -24.34
N LEU A 60 6.72 -21.81 -23.11
CA LEU A 60 6.02 -22.98 -22.61
C LEU A 60 4.74 -22.56 -21.90
N SER A 61 3.58 -22.98 -22.40
CA SER A 61 2.27 -22.67 -21.81
C SER A 61 1.52 -23.95 -21.43
N PHE A 62 0.73 -23.88 -20.36
CA PHE A 62 -0.05 -25.01 -19.88
C PHE A 62 -1.34 -24.59 -19.14
N THR A 63 -2.40 -25.40 -19.26
CA THR A 63 -3.72 -25.15 -18.63
C THR A 63 -3.99 -25.97 -17.35
N GLY A 64 -3.18 -27.01 -17.08
CA GLY A 64 -3.29 -27.88 -15.89
C GLY A 64 -2.22 -27.63 -14.83
N ASP A 65 -1.90 -28.63 -14.00
CA ASP A 65 -0.89 -28.47 -12.94
C ASP A 65 0.54 -28.53 -13.49
N TRP A 66 1.48 -27.86 -12.82
CA TRP A 66 2.92 -28.02 -13.06
C TRP A 66 3.57 -28.73 -11.85
N SER A 67 4.10 -29.92 -12.09
CA SER A 67 4.86 -30.69 -11.12
C SER A 67 6.21 -31.06 -11.70
N ASN A 68 7.25 -30.34 -11.29
CA ASN A 68 8.63 -30.74 -11.55
C ASN A 68 9.23 -31.31 -10.25
N SER A 69 9.65 -32.57 -10.30
CA SER A 69 10.32 -33.28 -9.21
C SER A 69 11.80 -33.56 -9.51
N ASN A 70 12.32 -33.06 -10.64
CA ASN A 70 13.69 -33.27 -11.07
C ASN A 70 14.24 -31.97 -11.68
N ILE A 71 14.95 -32.00 -12.82
CA ILE A 71 15.65 -30.83 -13.37
C ILE A 71 14.79 -30.09 -14.39
N TYR A 72 14.66 -28.79 -14.16
CA TYR A 72 14.16 -27.73 -15.02
C TYR A 72 15.17 -26.59 -14.97
N GLN A 73 15.64 -26.15 -16.13
CA GLN A 73 16.55 -25.00 -16.23
C GLN A 73 16.40 -24.29 -17.58
N GLY A 74 16.93 -23.07 -17.65
CA GLY A 74 17.02 -22.28 -18.88
C GLY A 74 16.40 -20.89 -18.72
N THR A 75 16.33 -20.18 -19.84
CA THR A 75 15.97 -18.75 -19.93
C THR A 75 14.64 -18.50 -20.66
N GLY A 76 13.83 -19.55 -20.80
CA GLY A 76 12.52 -19.50 -21.45
C GLY A 76 11.46 -18.77 -20.62
N THR A 77 10.28 -18.61 -21.23
CA THR A 77 9.09 -18.01 -20.60
C THR A 77 8.07 -19.07 -20.29
N VAL A 78 7.68 -19.17 -19.02
CA VAL A 78 6.57 -20.02 -18.58
C VAL A 78 5.30 -19.19 -18.53
N PHE A 79 4.28 -19.63 -19.26
CA PHE A 79 2.94 -19.04 -19.25
C PHE A 79 2.01 -19.97 -18.47
N VAL A 80 1.54 -19.50 -17.32
CA VAL A 80 0.49 -20.19 -16.57
C VAL A 80 -0.84 -19.66 -17.10
N VAL A 81 -1.54 -20.49 -17.88
CA VAL A 81 -2.78 -20.14 -18.55
C VAL A 81 -3.93 -21.03 -18.09
N GLY A 82 -5.15 -20.75 -18.55
CA GLY A 82 -6.34 -21.51 -18.19
C GLY A 82 -7.12 -20.87 -17.05
N ASP A 83 -8.38 -21.29 -16.90
CA ASP A 83 -9.38 -20.67 -16.03
C ASP A 83 -9.60 -21.39 -14.70
N ARG A 84 -9.05 -22.60 -14.57
CA ARG A 84 -9.12 -23.44 -13.38
C ARG A 84 -8.00 -23.10 -12.39
N ALA A 85 -8.20 -23.54 -11.15
CA ALA A 85 -7.13 -23.54 -10.16
C ALA A 85 -6.00 -24.49 -10.62
N GLN A 86 -4.75 -24.06 -10.44
CA GLN A 86 -3.55 -24.80 -10.82
C GLN A 86 -2.56 -24.84 -9.64
N SER A 87 -1.88 -25.96 -9.47
CA SER A 87 -0.77 -26.12 -8.52
C SER A 87 0.56 -26.15 -9.28
N ILE A 88 1.52 -25.33 -8.83
CA ILE A 88 2.83 -25.20 -9.45
C ILE A 88 3.92 -25.50 -8.42
N THR A 89 4.70 -26.56 -8.69
CA THR A 89 5.87 -26.97 -7.89
C THR A 89 7.07 -27.16 -8.80
N ASN A 90 8.22 -26.58 -8.44
CA ASN A 90 9.39 -26.57 -9.34
C ASN A 90 10.68 -27.14 -8.73
N ASN A 91 10.61 -28.07 -7.79
CA ASN A 91 11.78 -28.69 -7.16
C ASN A 91 12.84 -27.70 -6.66
N ARG A 92 12.43 -26.53 -6.14
CA ARG A 92 13.32 -25.43 -5.71
C ARG A 92 14.18 -24.82 -6.82
N GLN A 93 13.85 -25.07 -8.08
CA GLN A 93 14.53 -24.48 -9.23
C GLN A 93 13.85 -23.19 -9.67
N SER A 94 14.67 -22.30 -10.21
CA SER A 94 14.21 -21.00 -10.66
C SER A 94 13.46 -21.10 -11.98
N ILE A 95 12.50 -20.20 -12.17
CA ILE A 95 11.89 -19.89 -13.46
C ILE A 95 12.48 -18.56 -13.92
N TYR A 96 12.91 -18.47 -15.17
CA TYR A 96 13.53 -17.24 -15.66
C TYR A 96 12.50 -16.12 -15.86
N ARG A 97 11.49 -16.36 -16.70
CA ARG A 97 10.34 -15.46 -16.89
C ARG A 97 9.05 -16.22 -16.63
N LEU A 98 8.19 -15.66 -15.78
CA LEU A 98 6.88 -16.22 -15.44
C LEU A 98 5.79 -15.21 -15.79
N ILE A 99 4.82 -15.64 -16.61
CA ILE A 99 3.66 -14.85 -16.99
C ILE A 99 2.42 -15.58 -16.50
N ILE A 100 1.62 -14.89 -15.69
CA ILE A 100 0.34 -15.37 -15.19
C ILE A 100 -0.74 -14.76 -16.06
N ASN A 101 -1.42 -15.59 -16.85
CA ASN A 101 -2.44 -15.16 -17.81
C ASN A 101 -3.58 -16.17 -17.86
N GLY A 102 -4.35 -16.23 -16.79
CA GLY A 102 -5.53 -17.08 -16.69
C GLY A 102 -6.18 -16.98 -15.31
N THR A 103 -7.50 -17.13 -15.24
CA THR A 103 -8.26 -17.03 -13.98
C THR A 103 -8.11 -18.29 -13.11
N GLY A 104 -8.73 -18.27 -11.93
CA GLY A 104 -8.56 -19.33 -10.95
C GLY A 104 -7.23 -19.21 -10.21
N ASN A 105 -7.17 -19.75 -8.99
CA ASN A 105 -6.00 -19.58 -8.14
C ASN A 105 -4.79 -20.34 -8.72
N LYS A 106 -3.67 -19.64 -8.85
CA LYS A 106 -2.38 -20.21 -9.29
C LYS A 106 -1.51 -20.42 -8.05
N SER A 107 -1.66 -21.58 -7.43
CA SER A 107 -1.01 -21.89 -6.16
C SER A 107 0.46 -22.25 -6.40
N ILE A 108 1.37 -21.44 -5.88
CA ILE A 108 2.80 -21.75 -5.85
C ILE A 108 3.09 -22.52 -4.58
N ALA A 109 3.53 -23.77 -4.71
CA ALA A 109 3.85 -24.62 -3.57
C ALA A 109 5.36 -24.88 -3.45
N GLY A 110 5.86 -24.74 -2.23
CA GLY A 110 7.29 -24.82 -1.92
C GLY A 110 8.04 -23.55 -2.33
N ARG A 111 9.29 -23.71 -2.79
CA ARG A 111 10.16 -22.58 -3.16
C ARG A 111 10.29 -22.48 -4.67
N ILE A 112 10.01 -21.31 -5.23
CA ILE A 112 10.26 -20.95 -6.62
C ILE A 112 10.89 -19.55 -6.64
N ALA A 113 12.04 -19.41 -7.31
CA ALA A 113 12.65 -18.12 -7.56
C ALA A 113 12.39 -17.69 -9.00
N ILE A 114 12.09 -16.41 -9.21
CA ILE A 114 11.96 -15.77 -10.52
C ILE A 114 13.21 -14.94 -10.74
N SER A 115 14.00 -15.29 -11.77
CA SER A 115 15.32 -14.67 -11.97
C SER A 115 15.35 -13.51 -12.95
N SER A 116 14.28 -13.26 -13.72
CA SER A 116 14.20 -12.14 -14.67
C SER A 116 12.91 -11.34 -14.60
N SER A 117 11.73 -11.95 -14.76
CA SER A 117 10.48 -11.19 -14.70
C SER A 117 9.27 -12.00 -14.25
N LEU A 118 8.42 -11.38 -13.43
CA LEU A 118 7.08 -11.81 -13.11
C LEU A 118 6.06 -10.84 -13.73
N GLN A 119 5.19 -11.33 -14.60
CA GLN A 119 4.14 -10.52 -15.22
C GLN A 119 2.76 -11.07 -14.83
N LEU A 120 1.90 -10.20 -14.32
CA LEU A 120 0.59 -10.56 -13.75
C LEU A 120 -0.53 -10.00 -14.63
N LEU A 121 -0.91 -10.70 -15.70
CA LEU A 121 -1.93 -10.19 -16.63
C LEU A 121 -3.36 -10.47 -16.14
N SER A 122 -3.60 -11.68 -15.64
CA SER A 122 -4.90 -12.07 -15.07
C SER A 122 -4.73 -13.29 -14.17
N GLY A 123 -5.48 -13.33 -13.06
CA GLY A 123 -5.46 -14.44 -12.10
C GLY A 123 -4.68 -14.13 -10.82
N ILE A 124 -5.06 -14.82 -9.74
CA ILE A 124 -4.47 -14.63 -8.41
C ILE A 124 -3.42 -15.70 -8.19
N VAL A 125 -2.19 -15.28 -7.93
CA VAL A 125 -1.11 -16.17 -7.48
C VAL A 125 -1.26 -16.36 -5.98
N VAL A 126 -1.31 -17.60 -5.50
CA VAL A 126 -1.50 -17.89 -4.07
C VAL A 126 -0.23 -18.50 -3.49
N THR A 127 0.27 -17.93 -2.39
CA THR A 127 1.35 -18.47 -1.56
C THR A 127 0.89 -18.56 -0.10
N THR A 128 1.39 -19.54 0.64
CA THR A 128 1.15 -19.64 2.09
C THR A 128 2.38 -19.22 2.90
N SER A 129 2.28 -19.25 4.23
CA SER A 129 3.39 -18.91 5.13
C SER A 129 4.58 -19.88 5.06
N VAL A 130 4.44 -21.03 4.41
CA VAL A 130 5.52 -22.01 4.20
C VAL A 130 6.06 -22.02 2.77
N ASP A 131 5.42 -21.28 1.86
CA ASP A 131 5.83 -21.16 0.46
C ASP A 131 6.76 -19.97 0.27
N THR A 132 7.51 -19.97 -0.83
CA THR A 132 8.43 -18.88 -1.18
C THR A 132 8.38 -18.66 -2.68
N LEU A 133 7.67 -17.61 -3.09
CA LEU A 133 7.83 -16.99 -4.40
C LEU A 133 8.82 -15.83 -4.25
N LEU A 134 10.04 -16.00 -4.78
CA LEU A 134 11.14 -15.06 -4.61
C LEU A 134 11.49 -14.36 -5.93
N LEU A 135 11.45 -13.03 -5.94
CA LEU A 135 12.05 -12.21 -6.98
C LEU A 135 13.56 -12.05 -6.68
N SER A 136 14.41 -12.53 -7.58
CA SER A 136 15.86 -12.29 -7.48
C SER A 136 16.20 -10.80 -7.61
N SER A 137 17.41 -10.40 -7.25
CA SER A 137 17.81 -8.98 -7.20
C SER A 137 17.62 -8.18 -8.49
N ALA A 138 17.78 -8.83 -9.65
CA ALA A 138 17.57 -8.23 -10.96
C ALA A 138 16.17 -8.49 -11.55
N ALA A 139 15.31 -9.21 -10.84
CA ALA A 139 13.98 -9.55 -11.33
C ALA A 139 13.05 -8.32 -11.28
N THR A 140 12.26 -8.16 -12.33
CA THR A 140 11.22 -7.13 -12.42
C THR A 140 9.84 -7.72 -12.21
N VAL A 141 8.89 -6.90 -11.79
CA VAL A 141 7.48 -7.29 -11.71
C VAL A 141 6.60 -6.21 -12.30
N SER A 142 5.55 -6.62 -13.02
CA SER A 142 4.69 -5.71 -13.80
C SER A 142 3.25 -6.24 -13.91
N ASP A 143 2.36 -5.35 -14.34
CA ASP A 143 0.95 -5.60 -14.66
C ASP A 143 0.03 -6.00 -13.48
N GLY A 144 0.52 -5.90 -12.25
CA GLY A 144 -0.32 -6.10 -11.06
C GLY A 144 -1.58 -5.21 -11.07
N SER A 145 -2.73 -5.79 -10.72
CA SER A 145 -4.03 -5.13 -10.75
C SER A 145 -5.05 -5.78 -9.82
N ALA A 146 -6.24 -5.18 -9.71
CA ALA A 146 -7.38 -5.75 -8.97
C ALA A 146 -7.79 -7.17 -9.40
N ILE A 147 -7.43 -7.58 -10.63
CA ILE A 147 -7.72 -8.92 -11.17
C ILE A 147 -6.49 -9.82 -11.27
N SER A 148 -5.30 -9.30 -10.93
CA SER A 148 -4.07 -10.09 -10.95
C SER A 148 -3.04 -9.59 -9.94
N TYR A 149 -2.88 -10.36 -8.86
CA TYR A 149 -2.00 -10.02 -7.74
C TYR A 149 -1.54 -11.30 -7.03
N VAL A 150 -0.59 -11.16 -6.12
CA VAL A 150 -0.15 -12.24 -5.22
C VAL A 150 -0.93 -12.16 -3.90
N ASP A 151 -1.68 -13.21 -3.56
CA ASP A 151 -2.30 -13.43 -2.26
C ASP A 151 -1.40 -14.31 -1.40
N GLY A 152 -0.70 -13.68 -0.46
CA GLY A 152 0.32 -14.30 0.39
C GLY A 152 1.66 -13.58 0.30
N PRO A 153 2.70 -14.11 0.97
CA PRO A 153 4.01 -13.48 0.98
C PRO A 153 4.68 -13.56 -0.40
N LEU A 154 5.11 -12.40 -0.90
CA LEU A 154 6.00 -12.26 -2.06
C LEU A 154 7.37 -11.80 -1.57
N PHE A 155 8.41 -12.56 -1.88
CA PHE A 155 9.77 -12.29 -1.45
C PHE A 155 10.55 -11.53 -2.52
N SER A 156 11.47 -10.66 -2.08
CA SER A 156 12.45 -10.01 -2.95
C SER A 156 13.85 -10.05 -2.34
N GLU A 157 14.85 -10.08 -3.22
CA GLU A 157 16.26 -9.96 -2.88
C GLU A 157 16.82 -8.59 -3.29
N GLY A 158 17.76 -8.06 -2.53
CA GLY A 158 18.56 -6.89 -2.88
C GLY A 158 17.96 -5.53 -2.52
N VAL A 159 18.74 -4.51 -2.85
CA VAL A 159 18.49 -3.07 -2.57
C VAL A 159 17.83 -2.36 -3.75
N GLY A 160 17.54 -1.07 -3.59
CA GLY A 160 16.93 -0.22 -4.60
C GLY A 160 15.40 -0.35 -4.66
N TYR A 161 14.81 0.12 -5.75
CA TYR A 161 13.36 0.06 -5.96
C TYR A 161 12.82 -1.38 -5.95
N LYS A 162 11.75 -1.63 -5.19
CA LYS A 162 11.01 -2.90 -5.14
C LYS A 162 9.50 -2.65 -5.24
N PHE A 163 8.85 -3.37 -6.15
CA PHE A 163 7.40 -3.36 -6.29
C PHE A 163 6.78 -4.69 -5.85
N PHE A 164 5.70 -4.63 -5.09
CA PHE A 164 4.96 -5.78 -4.60
C PHE A 164 3.50 -5.68 -5.03
N PRO A 165 3.10 -6.34 -6.13
CA PRO A 165 1.70 -6.42 -6.55
C PRO A 165 0.93 -7.45 -5.71
N ILE A 166 0.75 -7.14 -4.44
CA ILE A 166 0.10 -8.01 -3.44
C ILE A 166 -1.34 -7.58 -3.17
N GLY A 167 -2.13 -8.51 -2.66
CA GLY A 167 -3.53 -8.28 -2.31
C GLY A 167 -4.08 -9.36 -1.39
N LYS A 168 -5.28 -9.15 -0.87
CA LYS A 168 -5.93 -10.08 0.06
C LYS A 168 -7.45 -9.97 -0.04
N ASN A 169 -8.14 -11.10 -0.03
CA ASN A 169 -9.62 -11.16 -0.03
C ASN A 169 -10.29 -10.33 -1.15
N GLY A 170 -9.71 -10.34 -2.36
CA GLY A 170 -10.23 -9.62 -3.52
C GLY A 170 -9.77 -8.16 -3.62
N ASN A 171 -9.06 -7.65 -2.62
CA ASN A 171 -8.53 -6.28 -2.64
C ASN A 171 -7.07 -6.29 -3.09
N TYR A 172 -6.76 -5.43 -4.06
CA TYR A 172 -5.40 -5.19 -4.52
C TYR A 172 -4.80 -4.00 -3.80
N ASN A 173 -3.79 -4.24 -2.98
CA ASN A 173 -3.17 -3.25 -2.11
C ASN A 173 -1.65 -3.34 -2.29
N PRO A 174 -1.13 -2.92 -3.45
CA PRO A 174 0.29 -3.01 -3.74
C PRO A 174 1.13 -2.13 -2.81
N VAL A 175 2.42 -2.45 -2.76
CA VAL A 175 3.42 -1.65 -2.06
C VAL A 175 4.59 -1.39 -2.99
N GLU A 176 5.05 -0.15 -3.02
CA GLU A 176 6.32 0.25 -3.61
C GLU A 176 7.27 0.66 -2.50
N LEU A 177 8.45 0.05 -2.47
CA LEU A 177 9.59 0.49 -1.68
C LEU A 177 10.53 1.21 -2.64
N ASN A 178 10.59 2.52 -2.54
CA ASN A 178 11.16 3.38 -3.57
C ASN A 178 12.69 3.28 -3.65
N ASP A 179 13.36 3.03 -2.52
CA ASP A 179 14.80 2.83 -2.47
C ASP A 179 15.20 2.03 -1.21
N VAL A 180 15.15 0.70 -1.31
CA VAL A 180 15.53 -0.18 -0.20
C VAL A 180 17.03 -0.07 0.06
N SER A 181 17.40 0.30 1.28
CA SER A 181 18.78 0.31 1.77
C SER A 181 19.09 -0.93 2.61
N GLY A 182 20.38 -1.29 2.73
CA GLY A 182 20.84 -2.41 3.56
C GLY A 182 21.96 -3.23 2.93
N ILE A 183 22.21 -4.43 3.47
CA ILE A 183 23.25 -5.35 3.00
C ILE A 183 22.61 -6.68 2.62
N ASN A 184 22.57 -6.97 1.32
CA ASN A 184 22.01 -8.18 0.73
C ASN A 184 20.68 -8.63 1.38
N PRO A 185 19.68 -7.73 1.51
CA PRO A 185 18.44 -8.09 2.17
C PRO A 185 17.67 -9.11 1.35
N VAL A 186 17.07 -10.09 2.04
CA VAL A 186 16.02 -10.95 1.50
C VAL A 186 14.84 -10.83 2.43
N PHE A 187 13.72 -10.36 1.93
CA PHE A 187 12.52 -10.11 2.74
C PHE A 187 11.25 -10.35 1.94
N SER A 188 10.15 -10.59 2.63
CA SER A 188 8.82 -10.60 2.02
C SER A 188 8.01 -9.37 2.37
N MET A 189 7.04 -9.07 1.51
CA MET A 189 5.88 -8.24 1.82
C MET A 189 4.61 -9.08 1.67
N GLU A 190 3.66 -8.86 2.56
CA GLU A 190 2.33 -9.48 2.53
C GLU A 190 1.27 -8.46 2.98
N ALA A 191 0.13 -8.47 2.29
CA ALA A 191 -1.04 -7.67 2.64
C ALA A 191 -2.01 -8.51 3.48
N PHE A 192 -2.58 -7.88 4.49
CA PHE A 192 -3.58 -8.47 5.38
C PHE A 192 -4.78 -7.54 5.48
N VAL A 193 -5.96 -8.11 5.69
CA VAL A 193 -7.18 -7.34 5.98
C VAL A 193 -7.52 -7.36 7.46
N ASN A 194 -8.45 -6.51 7.88
CA ASN A 194 -8.94 -6.42 9.26
C ASN A 194 -7.81 -6.08 10.22
N THR A 195 -7.26 -4.87 10.11
CA THR A 195 -6.21 -4.37 11.01
C THR A 195 -6.63 -4.60 12.46
N PRO A 196 -5.81 -5.33 13.25
CA PRO A 196 -6.07 -5.58 14.66
C PRO A 196 -6.15 -4.29 15.47
N ASP A 197 -6.59 -4.41 16.72
CA ASP A 197 -6.48 -3.30 17.65
C ASP A 197 -5.01 -3.00 17.93
N ILE A 198 -4.55 -1.83 17.46
CA ILE A 198 -3.17 -1.36 17.65
C ILE A 198 -3.10 -0.21 18.64
N GLN A 199 -1.92 -0.06 19.26
CA GLN A 199 -1.62 1.06 20.16
C GLN A 199 -1.11 2.26 19.34
N ALA A 200 -2.03 3.06 18.80
CA ALA A 200 -1.70 4.24 18.01
C ALA A 200 -1.23 5.44 18.86
N PRO A 201 -0.48 6.40 18.28
CA PRO A 201 -0.19 7.67 18.94
C PRO A 201 -1.45 8.45 19.33
N SER A 202 -1.33 9.38 20.28
CA SER A 202 -2.43 10.27 20.66
C SER A 202 -2.97 11.03 19.45
N ARG A 203 -4.29 11.29 19.41
CA ARG A 203 -4.97 12.02 18.32
C ARG A 203 -4.84 11.37 16.94
N THR A 204 -4.56 10.08 16.91
CA THR A 204 -4.47 9.29 15.69
C THR A 204 -5.58 8.26 15.68
N THR A 205 -6.27 8.13 14.55
CA THR A 205 -7.14 7.01 14.24
C THR A 205 -6.48 6.19 13.12
N PHE A 206 -6.77 4.89 13.05
CA PHE A 206 -6.22 4.03 12.00
C PHE A 206 -7.34 3.34 11.26
N PHE A 207 -7.10 3.03 9.99
CA PHE A 207 -8.03 2.31 9.14
C PHE A 207 -7.90 0.81 9.36
N ARG A 208 -9.03 0.09 9.22
CA ARG A 208 -9.11 -1.34 9.52
C ARG A 208 -9.10 -2.23 8.29
N ASP A 209 -9.11 -1.64 7.12
CA ASP A 209 -9.35 -2.34 5.86
C ASP A 209 -8.12 -3.18 5.46
N VAL A 210 -6.92 -2.62 5.60
CA VAL A 210 -5.66 -3.29 5.25
C VAL A 210 -4.50 -2.86 6.14
N TYR A 211 -3.55 -3.78 6.32
CA TYR A 211 -2.20 -3.49 6.80
C TYR A 211 -1.18 -4.36 6.06
N TRP A 212 0.07 -3.91 6.03
CA TRP A 212 1.16 -4.64 5.39
C TRP A 212 2.16 -5.14 6.40
N LYS A 213 2.73 -6.30 6.13
CA LYS A 213 3.79 -6.91 6.93
C LYS A 213 5.01 -7.18 6.06
N ARG A 214 6.16 -6.71 6.52
CA ARG A 214 7.48 -7.12 6.07
C ARG A 214 8.01 -8.24 6.97
N THR A 215 8.61 -9.26 6.36
CA THR A 215 9.39 -10.26 7.11
C THR A 215 10.81 -10.35 6.54
N LEU A 216 11.81 -10.00 7.34
CA LEU A 216 13.22 -10.16 6.96
C LEU A 216 13.65 -11.62 7.14
N VAL A 217 14.24 -12.21 6.10
CA VAL A 217 14.72 -13.60 6.07
C VAL A 217 16.24 -13.66 6.27
N SER A 218 16.98 -12.78 5.60
CA SER A 218 18.44 -12.69 5.71
C SER A 218 18.95 -11.31 5.31
N GLY A 219 20.21 -11.03 5.62
CA GLY A 219 20.84 -9.74 5.36
C GLY A 219 20.39 -8.67 6.35
N THR A 220 20.53 -7.40 5.97
CA THR A 220 20.03 -6.27 6.74
C THR A 220 19.13 -5.40 5.88
N TYR A 221 18.02 -4.93 6.46
CA TYR A 221 17.12 -3.95 5.85
C TYR A 221 17.28 -2.64 6.63
N GLY A 222 17.75 -1.59 5.95
CA GLY A 222 18.02 -0.29 6.55
C GLY A 222 16.82 0.67 6.55
N GLY A 223 15.86 0.46 5.66
CA GLY A 223 14.76 1.40 5.42
C GLY A 223 14.46 1.54 3.94
N SER A 224 13.28 2.07 3.62
CA SER A 224 12.95 2.60 2.30
C SER A 224 11.88 3.68 2.46
N PRO A 225 11.92 4.79 1.69
CA PRO A 225 10.72 5.55 1.38
C PRO A 225 9.72 4.61 0.70
N ALA A 226 8.42 4.82 0.91
CA ALA A 226 7.42 3.87 0.47
C ALA A 226 6.16 4.54 -0.04
N THR A 227 5.50 3.85 -0.97
CA THR A 227 4.16 4.18 -1.44
C THR A 227 3.26 2.97 -1.23
N VAL A 228 2.13 3.21 -0.57
CA VAL A 228 1.08 2.21 -0.37
C VAL A 228 -0.21 2.69 -1.01
N TYR A 229 -1.07 1.76 -1.39
CA TYR A 229 -2.31 2.07 -2.09
C TYR A 229 -3.52 1.70 -1.25
N PHE A 230 -4.38 2.69 -1.01
CA PHE A 230 -5.51 2.60 -0.09
C PHE A 230 -6.71 3.41 -0.57
N ASP A 231 -7.92 2.89 -0.37
CA ASP A 231 -9.18 3.60 -0.62
C ASP A 231 -9.52 4.50 0.58
N ILE A 232 -9.19 5.79 0.48
CA ILE A 232 -9.36 6.74 1.58
C ILE A 232 -10.84 7.16 1.66
N PRO A 233 -11.55 6.93 2.79
CA PRO A 233 -12.95 7.35 2.88
C PRO A 233 -13.09 8.88 2.88
N ASP A 234 -14.02 9.41 2.07
CA ASP A 234 -14.30 10.85 1.88
C ASP A 234 -14.33 11.68 3.17
N ARG A 235 -14.82 11.12 4.27
CA ARG A 235 -14.94 11.84 5.56
C ARG A 235 -13.59 12.25 6.18
N TYR A 236 -12.46 11.76 5.67
CA TYR A 236 -11.12 12.06 6.20
C TYR A 236 -10.35 13.11 5.38
N THR A 237 -10.93 13.68 4.33
CA THR A 237 -10.29 14.73 3.52
C THR A 237 -10.43 16.14 4.10
N ASP A 238 -11.41 16.37 4.98
CA ASP A 238 -11.80 17.75 5.36
C ASP A 238 -11.22 18.26 6.69
N SER A 239 -10.76 17.37 7.59
CA SER A 239 -10.30 17.76 8.94
C SER A 239 -9.21 16.89 9.54
N HIS A 240 -8.84 15.80 8.86
CA HIS A 240 -7.80 14.89 9.31
C HIS A 240 -6.68 14.87 8.26
N VAL A 241 -5.45 14.72 8.72
CA VAL A 241 -4.31 14.48 7.83
C VAL A 241 -4.11 12.97 7.77
N VAL A 242 -4.32 12.37 6.60
CA VAL A 242 -3.98 10.96 6.36
C VAL A 242 -2.49 10.79 6.61
N THR A 243 -2.09 9.64 7.16
CA THR A 243 -0.72 9.35 7.54
C THR A 243 -0.44 7.86 7.45
N LEU A 244 0.83 7.50 7.44
CA LEU A 244 1.27 6.12 7.66
C LEU A 244 1.76 5.94 9.10
N LEU A 245 1.46 4.78 9.66
CA LEU A 245 1.91 4.34 10.97
C LEU A 245 2.77 3.09 10.78
N GLN A 246 3.84 2.96 11.58
CA GLN A 246 4.70 1.79 11.56
C GLN A 246 4.98 1.22 12.95
N SER A 247 5.24 -0.08 13.03
CA SER A 247 5.73 -0.76 14.24
C SER A 247 6.40 -2.08 13.93
N ASP A 248 7.26 -2.58 14.81
CA ASP A 248 7.90 -3.89 14.65
C ASP A 248 7.01 -5.06 15.06
N ALA A 249 5.96 -4.79 15.83
CA ALA A 249 4.97 -5.77 16.29
C ALA A 249 3.57 -5.14 16.39
N LEU A 250 2.53 -5.96 16.20
CA LEU A 250 1.13 -5.51 16.26
C LEU A 250 0.69 -5.10 17.68
N ASP A 251 1.30 -5.67 18.70
CA ASP A 251 1.05 -5.40 20.13
C ASP A 251 1.94 -4.29 20.70
N ALA A 252 2.91 -3.80 19.92
CA ALA A 252 3.74 -2.66 20.28
C ALA A 252 3.07 -1.34 19.93
N ARG A 253 3.58 -0.25 20.52
CA ARG A 253 3.15 1.10 20.15
C ARG A 253 3.57 1.41 18.72
N PHE A 254 2.63 1.89 17.91
CA PHE A 254 2.90 2.39 16.57
C PHE A 254 3.44 3.82 16.64
N THR A 255 4.32 4.15 15.71
CA THR A 255 4.83 5.51 15.48
C THR A 255 4.28 6.04 14.17
N MET A 256 4.12 7.36 14.10
CA MET A 256 3.69 8.04 12.88
C MET A 256 4.89 8.34 12.00
N LEU A 257 4.77 8.07 10.71
CA LEU A 257 5.68 8.57 9.68
C LEU A 257 5.29 10.01 9.33
N ALA A 258 6.26 10.89 9.18
CA ALA A 258 5.99 12.28 8.86
C ALA A 258 5.59 12.44 7.38
N ASP A 259 4.90 13.55 7.12
CA ASP A 259 4.68 14.15 5.79
C ASP A 259 4.41 13.13 4.68
N VAL A 260 3.15 12.67 4.60
CA VAL A 260 2.70 11.86 3.47
C VAL A 260 2.15 12.74 2.36
N SER A 261 2.40 12.35 1.12
CA SER A 261 1.74 12.89 -0.06
C SER A 261 0.68 11.92 -0.55
N ILE A 262 -0.42 12.46 -1.07
CA ILE A 262 -1.53 11.68 -1.59
C ILE A 262 -1.69 12.05 -3.07
N THR A 263 -1.70 11.04 -3.92
CA THR A 263 -2.08 11.18 -5.32
C THR A 263 -3.38 10.41 -5.54
N GLU A 264 -4.44 11.13 -5.94
CA GLU A 264 -5.75 10.54 -6.19
C GLU A 264 -5.66 9.48 -7.30
N GLY A 265 -6.27 8.33 -7.06
CA GLY A 265 -6.37 7.24 -8.02
C GLY A 265 -7.81 6.83 -8.31
N ASN A 266 -8.01 6.03 -9.36
CA ASN A 266 -9.36 5.59 -9.77
C ASN A 266 -10.00 4.54 -8.84
N LEU A 267 -9.18 3.73 -8.16
CA LEU A 267 -9.62 2.66 -7.26
C LEU A 267 -9.04 2.82 -5.85
N ASN A 268 -7.76 3.18 -5.78
CA ASN A 268 -7.04 3.45 -4.55
C ASN A 268 -6.20 4.70 -4.77
N ASP A 269 -6.04 5.49 -3.72
CA ASP A 269 -5.09 6.60 -3.69
C ASP A 269 -3.69 6.09 -3.37
N ALA A 270 -2.68 6.73 -3.98
CA ALA A 270 -1.29 6.47 -3.67
C ALA A 270 -0.87 7.35 -2.49
N ILE A 271 -0.55 6.71 -1.36
CA ILE A 271 -0.07 7.38 -0.14
C ILE A 271 1.44 7.13 -0.06
N ALA A 272 2.21 8.18 -0.32
CA ALA A 272 3.67 8.10 -0.36
C ALA A 272 4.30 8.85 0.82
N THR A 273 5.40 8.32 1.35
CA THR A 273 6.23 8.97 2.36
C THR A 273 7.68 8.99 1.92
N ASP A 274 8.37 10.10 2.16
CA ASP A 274 9.81 10.24 1.97
C ASP A 274 10.61 9.70 3.19
N ASP A 275 9.93 9.48 4.31
CA ASP A 275 10.54 8.89 5.50
C ASP A 275 10.89 7.41 5.30
N GLN A 276 11.94 6.98 5.98
CA GLN A 276 12.36 5.58 5.96
C GLN A 276 11.36 4.70 6.74
N VAL A 277 10.62 3.88 6.01
CA VAL A 277 9.86 2.77 6.59
C VAL A 277 10.84 1.68 7.01
N THR A 278 11.07 1.57 8.31
CA THR A 278 12.06 0.66 8.91
C THR A 278 11.42 -0.49 9.67
N ALA A 279 10.18 -0.35 10.10
CA ALA A 279 9.50 -1.35 10.91
C ALA A 279 8.82 -2.45 10.07
N ASN A 280 8.37 -3.51 10.75
CA ASN A 280 7.75 -4.66 10.08
C ASN A 280 6.31 -4.45 9.63
N TYR A 281 5.53 -3.64 10.35
CA TYR A 281 4.12 -3.43 10.09
C TYR A 281 3.89 -2.01 9.64
N VAL A 282 3.08 -1.82 8.60
CA VAL A 282 2.62 -0.52 8.12
C VAL A 282 1.10 -0.51 8.08
N VAL A 283 0.51 0.57 8.59
CA VAL A 283 -0.93 0.78 8.67
C VAL A 283 -1.24 2.20 8.19
N VAL A 284 -2.32 2.37 7.42
CA VAL A 284 -2.82 3.71 7.09
C VAL A 284 -3.65 4.24 8.26
N GLY A 285 -3.48 5.51 8.59
CA GLY A 285 -4.30 6.18 9.57
C GLY A 285 -4.56 7.63 9.22
N SER A 286 -5.15 8.33 10.15
CA SER A 286 -5.39 9.76 10.07
C SER A 286 -5.13 10.40 11.43
N SER A 287 -4.60 11.61 11.42
CA SER A 287 -4.27 12.33 12.63
C SER A 287 -4.95 13.70 12.66
N ILE A 288 -5.16 14.21 13.88
CA ILE A 288 -5.58 15.58 14.11
C ILE A 288 -4.32 16.37 14.52
N PRO A 289 -3.78 17.25 13.66
CA PRO A 289 -2.57 18.01 13.96
C PRO A 289 -2.67 18.79 15.28
N ILE A 290 -1.57 18.83 16.05
CA ILE A 290 -1.47 19.71 17.22
C ILE A 290 -1.19 21.13 16.69
N GLY A 291 -2.23 21.97 16.65
CA GLY A 291 -2.13 23.35 16.14
C GLY A 291 -3.09 23.69 15.01
N GLY A 292 -3.97 22.75 14.61
CA GLY A 292 -4.73 22.90 13.37
C GLY A 292 -3.87 22.52 12.18
N VAL A 293 -4.50 22.04 11.11
CA VAL A 293 -3.85 21.79 9.82
C VAL A 293 -3.02 23.02 9.45
N GLU A 294 -1.75 22.87 9.03
CA GLU A 294 -1.05 23.96 8.35
C GLU A 294 -1.94 24.37 7.16
N GLY A 295 -2.65 25.50 7.30
CA GLY A 295 -3.67 25.89 6.33
C GLY A 295 -4.97 26.43 6.94
N GLU A 296 -5.22 26.22 8.23
CA GLU A 296 -6.44 26.73 8.87
C GLU A 296 -6.21 27.64 10.09
N PHE A 297 -7.15 28.56 10.28
CA PHE A 297 -7.29 29.35 11.50
C PHE A 297 -8.62 28.99 12.16
N PHE A 298 -8.67 29.02 13.49
CA PHE A 298 -9.91 28.81 14.24
C PHE A 298 -9.99 29.73 15.45
N PHE A 299 -11.20 29.99 15.91
CA PHE A 299 -11.48 30.62 17.20
C PHE A 299 -12.76 30.00 17.76
N SER A 300 -12.86 29.93 19.09
CA SER A 300 -14.08 29.44 19.74
C SER A 300 -15.24 30.41 19.48
N ASN A 301 -16.47 29.88 19.45
CA ASN A 301 -17.69 30.68 19.47
C ASN A 301 -18.34 30.68 20.87
N SER A 302 -17.59 30.33 21.91
CA SER A 302 -18.03 30.39 23.30
C SER A 302 -16.89 30.76 24.23
N LEU A 303 -17.20 31.58 25.25
CA LEU A 303 -16.27 31.93 26.33
C LEU A 303 -16.98 31.89 27.67
N SER A 304 -16.23 31.54 28.71
CA SER A 304 -16.66 31.68 30.10
C SER A 304 -15.62 32.47 30.89
N PRO A 305 -15.91 33.72 31.31
CA PRO A 305 -14.91 34.56 31.97
C PRO A 305 -14.32 33.97 33.25
N LYS A 306 -15.07 33.05 33.89
CA LYS A 306 -14.71 32.37 35.13
C LYS A 306 -14.33 30.89 34.94
N ALA A 307 -14.09 30.45 33.71
CA ALA A 307 -13.70 29.07 33.44
C ALA A 307 -12.47 28.64 34.25
N SER A 308 -12.45 27.38 34.71
CA SER A 308 -11.28 26.79 35.38
C SER A 308 -10.06 26.73 34.44
N LEU A 309 -10.29 26.47 33.16
CA LEU A 309 -9.28 26.52 32.11
C LEU A 309 -9.12 27.95 31.57
N GLU A 310 -7.91 28.50 31.65
CA GLU A 310 -7.60 29.86 31.23
C GLU A 310 -7.92 30.13 29.75
N GLY A 311 -7.66 29.14 28.88
CA GLY A 311 -7.96 29.23 27.44
C GLY A 311 -9.43 29.44 27.11
N ASN A 312 -10.35 29.05 28.01
CA ASN A 312 -11.80 29.21 27.82
C ASN A 312 -12.33 30.57 28.30
N ARG A 313 -11.46 31.41 28.88
CA ARG A 313 -11.85 32.74 29.40
C ARG A 313 -11.86 33.82 28.33
N SER A 314 -11.39 33.51 27.13
CA SER A 314 -11.27 34.47 26.04
C SER A 314 -11.51 33.82 24.68
N ILE A 315 -12.00 34.61 23.73
CA ILE A 315 -12.00 34.26 22.32
C ILE A 315 -10.65 34.68 21.75
N LYS A 316 -9.81 33.68 21.48
CA LYS A 316 -8.53 33.83 20.81
C LYS A 316 -8.58 33.22 19.42
N ILE A 317 -7.75 33.76 18.54
CA ILE A 317 -7.49 33.19 17.23
C ILE A 317 -6.28 32.29 17.32
N PHE A 318 -6.43 31.09 16.78
CA PHE A 318 -5.39 30.08 16.65
C PHE A 318 -5.11 29.84 15.17
N GLY A 319 -3.87 29.44 14.86
CA GLY A 319 -3.39 29.22 13.49
C GLY A 319 -2.47 30.35 13.02
N ASN A 320 -1.76 30.10 11.91
CA ASN A 320 -0.70 30.97 11.39
C ASN A 320 -0.96 31.47 9.95
N GLN A 321 -2.20 31.36 9.47
CA GLN A 321 -2.57 31.56 8.07
C GLN A 321 -3.15 32.93 7.75
N LEU A 322 -3.43 33.74 8.77
CA LEU A 322 -3.98 35.08 8.57
C LEU A 322 -2.86 36.10 8.43
N GLU A 323 -3.01 37.01 7.49
CA GLU A 323 -2.17 38.19 7.36
C GLU A 323 -2.69 39.31 8.27
N PRO A 324 -1.83 40.13 8.90
CA PRO A 324 -2.27 41.22 9.77
C PRO A 324 -3.02 42.35 9.04
N GLY A 325 -2.90 42.45 7.71
CA GLY A 325 -3.19 43.68 6.97
C GLY A 325 -4.65 44.16 6.99
N ASP A 326 -5.61 43.27 6.75
CA ASP A 326 -7.05 43.59 6.66
C ASP A 326 -7.89 42.90 7.76
N PHE A 327 -7.22 42.54 8.85
CA PHE A 327 -7.85 41.87 9.98
C PHE A 327 -8.89 42.78 10.66
N LEU A 328 -10.09 42.24 10.90
CA LEU A 328 -11.15 42.87 11.65
C LEU A 328 -11.97 41.83 12.40
N PHE A 329 -12.13 42.02 13.70
CA PHE A 329 -13.03 41.24 14.54
C PHE A 329 -13.93 42.16 15.35
N GLN A 330 -15.24 42.11 15.09
CA GLN A 330 -16.26 42.94 15.72
C GLN A 330 -17.30 42.07 16.40
N VAL A 331 -17.72 42.47 17.60
CA VAL A 331 -18.78 41.81 18.35
C VAL A 331 -19.85 42.83 18.72
N TYR A 332 -21.11 42.42 18.58
CA TYR A 332 -22.28 43.26 18.79
C TYR A 332 -23.17 42.68 19.89
N ASN A 333 -23.93 43.55 20.56
CA ASN A 333 -25.01 43.11 21.43
C ASN A 333 -26.30 42.83 20.62
N ARG A 334 -27.35 42.37 21.30
CA ARG A 334 -28.67 42.06 20.70
C ARG A 334 -29.37 43.23 20.00
N TRP A 335 -28.93 44.47 20.22
CA TRP A 335 -29.47 45.67 19.59
C TRP A 335 -28.59 46.17 18.43
N GLY A 336 -27.56 45.41 18.05
CA GLY A 336 -26.65 45.77 16.96
C GLY A 336 -25.61 46.83 17.34
N LEU A 337 -25.46 47.16 18.63
CA LEU A 337 -24.42 48.07 19.10
C LEU A 337 -23.10 47.31 19.25
N LEU A 338 -22.01 47.89 18.74
CA LEU A 338 -20.65 47.36 18.87
C LEU A 338 -20.23 47.34 20.35
N VAL A 339 -19.81 46.17 20.84
CA VAL A 339 -19.33 45.98 22.22
C VAL A 339 -17.85 45.65 22.28
N PHE A 340 -17.28 45.13 21.20
CA PHE A 340 -15.85 44.88 21.06
C PHE A 340 -15.43 45.01 19.60
N GLU A 341 -14.23 45.55 19.39
CA GLU A 341 -13.57 45.59 18.08
C GLU A 341 -12.08 45.38 18.27
N SER A 342 -11.48 44.59 17.38
CA SER A 342 -10.03 44.51 17.21
C SER A 342 -9.67 44.51 15.73
N THR A 343 -8.67 45.30 15.37
CA THR A 343 -8.00 45.29 14.06
C THR A 343 -6.59 44.70 14.15
N SER A 344 -6.18 44.19 15.32
CA SER A 344 -4.88 43.55 15.53
C SER A 344 -5.05 42.04 15.61
N LEU A 345 -4.56 41.34 14.58
CA LEU A 345 -4.47 39.88 14.60
C LEU A 345 -3.61 39.41 15.78
N GLN A 346 -2.49 40.10 16.04
CA GLN A 346 -1.58 39.75 17.12
C GLN A 346 -2.25 39.81 18.49
N ASP A 347 -3.06 40.86 18.75
CA ASP A 347 -3.77 41.01 20.02
C ASP A 347 -4.80 39.88 20.21
N MET A 348 -5.44 39.45 19.12
CA MET A 348 -6.40 38.35 19.12
C MET A 348 -5.74 36.97 19.26
N ILE A 349 -4.46 36.83 18.91
CA ILE A 349 -3.65 35.63 19.16
C ILE A 349 -3.18 35.60 20.62
N ASP A 350 -2.59 36.70 21.10
CA ASP A 350 -1.92 36.74 22.39
C ASP A 350 -2.92 36.81 23.56
N SER A 351 -3.89 37.71 23.47
CA SER A 351 -4.78 38.07 24.59
C SER A 351 -6.24 37.73 24.31
N GLY A 352 -6.73 37.95 23.08
CA GLY A 352 -8.11 37.71 22.70
C GLY A 352 -9.12 38.61 23.40
N TRP A 353 -10.40 38.31 23.21
CA TRP A 353 -11.49 39.02 23.89
C TRP A 353 -12.08 38.20 25.03
N ASN A 354 -12.05 38.74 26.24
CA ASN A 354 -12.52 38.07 27.47
C ASN A 354 -13.98 38.37 27.85
N GLY A 355 -14.77 38.94 26.93
CA GLY A 355 -16.17 39.28 27.21
C GLY A 355 -16.34 40.58 28.01
N THR A 356 -15.43 41.54 27.89
CA THR A 356 -15.55 42.88 28.52
C THR A 356 -15.93 43.96 27.50
N MET A 357 -16.63 45.01 27.95
CA MET A 357 -16.84 46.23 27.16
C MET A 357 -15.64 47.18 27.27
N GLN A 358 -15.62 48.23 26.43
CA GLN A 358 -14.75 49.39 26.65
C GLN A 358 -14.98 49.96 28.07
N GLY A 359 -14.03 49.74 28.97
CA GLY A 359 -14.13 50.09 30.39
C GLY A 359 -13.77 48.94 31.35
N GLY A 360 -13.72 47.69 30.88
CA GLY A 360 -13.25 46.53 31.65
C GLY A 360 -14.35 45.74 32.37
N ASP A 361 -15.60 46.21 32.33
CA ASP A 361 -16.74 45.48 32.89
C ASP A 361 -17.15 44.31 32.01
N TYR A 362 -17.43 43.16 32.63
CA TYR A 362 -17.90 41.97 31.91
C TYR A 362 -19.34 42.12 31.42
N ILE A 363 -19.60 41.63 30.21
CA ILE A 363 -20.93 41.68 29.60
C ILE A 363 -21.83 40.53 30.07
N PRO A 364 -23.16 40.72 30.17
CA PRO A 364 -24.07 39.66 30.63
C PRO A 364 -23.98 38.36 29.82
N ALA A 365 -24.32 37.23 30.43
CA ALA A 365 -24.45 35.97 29.70
C ALA A 365 -25.47 36.09 28.57
N GLY A 366 -25.18 35.46 27.44
CA GLY A 366 -26.04 35.52 26.28
C GLY A 366 -25.32 35.30 24.96
N ALA A 367 -26.07 35.53 23.88
CA ALA A 367 -25.64 35.41 22.50
C ALA A 367 -25.24 36.77 21.93
N TYR A 368 -24.04 36.86 21.37
CA TYR A 368 -23.45 38.08 20.82
C TYR A 368 -23.05 37.86 19.36
N PRO A 369 -23.75 38.48 18.39
CA PRO A 369 -23.35 38.39 16.99
C PRO A 369 -21.94 38.93 16.76
N TYR A 370 -21.17 38.29 15.88
CA TYR A 370 -19.85 38.76 15.48
C TYR A 370 -19.72 38.89 13.96
N VAL A 371 -18.80 39.75 13.54
CA VAL A 371 -18.29 39.85 12.17
C VAL A 371 -16.77 39.69 12.23
N PHE A 372 -16.24 38.79 11.42
CA PHE A 372 -14.81 38.54 11.28
C PHE A 372 -14.41 38.70 9.81
N LYS A 373 -13.34 39.46 9.55
CA LYS A 373 -12.73 39.62 8.23
C LYS A 373 -11.22 39.49 8.32
N ALA A 374 -10.62 38.85 7.32
CA ALA A 374 -9.17 38.77 7.17
C ALA A 374 -8.80 38.32 5.74
N THR A 375 -7.51 38.41 5.41
CA THR A 375 -6.87 37.81 4.24
C THR A 375 -5.97 36.68 4.72
N LYS A 376 -6.06 35.53 4.05
CA LYS A 376 -5.12 34.41 4.28
C LYS A 376 -3.79 34.67 3.57
N LYS A 377 -2.73 33.97 3.98
CA LYS A 377 -1.39 34.00 3.35
C LYS A 377 -1.39 33.67 1.85
N ASN A 378 -2.39 32.92 1.37
CA ASN A 378 -2.58 32.61 -0.05
C ASN A 378 -3.30 33.73 -0.83
N GLY A 379 -3.67 34.84 -0.18
CA GLY A 379 -4.37 35.98 -0.77
C GLY A 379 -5.90 35.89 -0.75
N GLU A 380 -6.49 34.79 -0.26
CA GLU A 380 -7.95 34.62 -0.15
C GLU A 380 -8.52 35.55 0.93
N ARG A 381 -9.54 36.34 0.58
CA ARG A 381 -10.31 37.15 1.53
C ARG A 381 -11.45 36.35 2.13
N ILE A 382 -11.58 36.41 3.45
CA ILE A 382 -12.59 35.70 4.20
C ILE A 382 -13.45 36.67 5.02
N GLU A 383 -14.76 36.46 5.01
CA GLU A 383 -15.72 37.13 5.87
C GLU A 383 -16.59 36.07 6.56
N ARG A 384 -16.57 36.01 7.90
CA ARG A 384 -17.41 35.11 8.69
C ARG A 384 -18.34 35.91 9.59
N LYS A 385 -19.56 35.40 9.75
CA LYS A 385 -20.57 35.93 10.68
C LYS A 385 -21.10 34.79 11.51
N GLY A 386 -21.37 35.06 12.78
CA GLY A 386 -21.91 34.04 13.67
C GLY A 386 -22.26 34.62 15.02
N VAL A 387 -22.34 33.77 16.02
CA VAL A 387 -22.72 34.13 17.39
C VAL A 387 -21.68 33.60 18.36
N ILE A 388 -21.21 34.46 19.27
CA ILE A 388 -20.43 34.07 20.44
C ILE A 388 -21.38 33.89 21.62
N THR A 389 -21.28 32.77 22.31
CA THR A 389 -22.07 32.48 23.50
C THR A 389 -21.23 32.73 24.75
N ILE A 390 -21.73 33.58 25.64
CA ILE A 390 -21.10 33.89 26.92
C ILE A 390 -21.87 33.21 28.04
N VAL A 391 -21.15 32.42 28.83
CA VAL A 391 -21.68 31.70 30.01
C VAL A 391 -20.80 32.00 31.23
N TYR A 392 -21.39 32.06 32.42
CA TYR A 392 -20.68 32.36 33.66
C TYR A 392 -20.46 31.17 34.55
#